data_AF-A0AAV2IJI6-F1
#
_entry.id   AF-A0AAV2IJI6-F1
#
_cell.length_a   1.000
_cell.length_b   1.000
_cell.length_c   1.000
_cell.angle_alpha   90.00
_cell.angle_beta   90.00
_cell.angle_gamma   90.00
#
_symmetry.space_group_name_H-M   'P 1'
#
loop_
_entity.id
_entity.type
_entity.pdbx_description
1 polymer ?
#
loop_
_entity_poly.entity_id
_entity_poly.type
_entity_poly.pdbx_seq_one_letter_code
_entity_poly.pdbx_strand_id
1 'polypeptide(L)'
;MHGRLTGRETLYLFGRLRGLNDKTIDEAVDKIITELNLTVDANVMTHKYSHASKRKMSVGMALMGHPKVLLMDEPTLGLDVATSRQIWKLLTKLRDEG
;
A
#
# COMPACT_ATOMS: atom_id res chain seq x y z
N MET A 1 1.61 2.61 12.86
CA MET A 1 2.39 1.61 12.09
C MET A 1 3.27 0.83 13.04
N HIS A 2 3.20 -0.50 13.01
CA HIS A 2 4.08 -1.35 13.81
C HIS A 2 5.53 -1.17 13.33
N GLY A 3 6.31 -0.33 14.02
CA GLY A 3 7.66 0.07 13.60
C GLY A 3 8.72 -1.04 13.57
N ARG A 4 8.31 -2.30 13.76
CA ARG A 4 9.17 -3.50 13.81
C ARG A 4 9.08 -4.39 12.56
N LEU A 5 8.31 -4.00 11.56
CA LEU A 5 8.20 -4.70 10.28
C LEU A 5 8.63 -3.80 9.12
N THR A 6 9.16 -4.44 8.07
CA THR A 6 9.37 -3.82 6.75
C THR A 6 8.03 -3.60 6.03
N GLY A 7 8.04 -2.81 4.95
CA GLY A 7 6.85 -2.63 4.11
C GLY A 7 6.35 -3.94 3.55
N ARG A 8 7.25 -4.78 3.03
CA ARG A 8 6.92 -6.09 2.46
C ARG A 8 6.26 -6.99 3.50
N GLU A 9 6.86 -7.14 4.69
CA GLU A 9 6.29 -7.95 5.77
C GLU A 9 4.95 -7.41 6.27
N THR A 10 4.79 -6.08 6.31
CA THR A 10 3.53 -5.46 6.74
C THR A 10 2.41 -5.73 5.73
N LEU A 11 2.67 -5.62 4.42
CA LEU A 11 1.69 -5.96 3.38
C LEU A 11 1.36 -7.45 3.40
N TYR A 12 2.36 -8.32 3.56
CA TYR A 12 2.17 -9.75 3.72
C TYR A 12 1.26 -10.05 4.92
N LEU A 13 1.55 -9.47 6.08
CA LEU A 13 0.71 -9.65 7.27
C LEU A 13 -0.74 -9.19 7.02
N PHE A 14 -0.94 -8.02 6.43
CA PHE A 14 -2.28 -7.51 6.12
C PHE A 14 -3.01 -8.38 5.09
N GLY A 15 -2.30 -8.91 4.09
CA GLY A 15 -2.90 -9.82 3.12
C GLY A 15 -3.38 -11.12 3.79
N ARG A 16 -2.60 -11.68 4.71
CA ARG A 16 -2.99 -12.86 5.50
C ARG A 16 -4.22 -12.58 6.35
N LEU A 17 -4.25 -11.43 7.04
CA LEU A 17 -5.40 -11.00 7.84
C LEU A 17 -6.68 -10.81 7.00
N ARG A 18 -6.54 -10.50 5.72
CA ARG A 18 -7.65 -10.37 4.75
C ARG A 18 -8.03 -11.69 4.07
N GLY A 19 -7.38 -12.80 4.40
CA GLY A 19 -7.71 -14.12 3.86
C GLY A 19 -7.15 -14.41 2.46
N LEU A 20 -6.11 -13.68 2.02
CA LEU A 20 -5.39 -14.04 0.79
C LEU A 20 -4.65 -15.37 0.98
N ASN A 21 -4.68 -16.21 -0.06
CA ASN A 21 -3.96 -17.48 -0.07
C ASN A 21 -2.44 -17.26 -0.10
N ASP A 22 -1.70 -18.13 0.57
CA ASP A 22 -0.23 -18.08 0.64
C ASP A 22 0.45 -18.13 -0.73
N LYS A 23 -0.20 -18.72 -1.73
CA LYS A 23 0.32 -18.76 -3.11
C LYS A 23 0.18 -17.44 -3.86
N THR A 24 -0.80 -16.60 -3.52
CA THR A 24 -1.11 -15.37 -4.26
C THR A 24 -0.69 -14.12 -3.50
N ILE A 25 -0.32 -14.26 -2.22
CA ILE A 25 -0.01 -13.12 -1.37
C ILE A 25 1.28 -12.44 -1.77
N ASP A 26 2.32 -13.18 -2.14
CA ASP A 26 3.60 -12.62 -2.55
C ASP A 26 3.45 -11.80 -3.84
N GLU A 27 2.70 -12.34 -4.80
CA GLU A 27 2.35 -11.62 -6.04
C GLU A 27 1.56 -10.34 -5.77
N ALA A 28 0.58 -10.39 -4.86
CA ALA A 28 -0.20 -9.22 -4.47
C ALA A 28 0.67 -8.16 -3.77
N VAL A 29 1.58 -8.59 -2.89
CA VAL A 29 2.54 -7.72 -2.21
C VAL A 29 3.46 -7.03 -3.23
N ASP A 30 4.03 -7.78 -4.16
CA ASP A 30 4.90 -7.25 -5.21
C ASP A 30 4.17 -6.28 -6.15
N LYS A 31 2.93 -6.61 -6.53
CA LYS A 31 2.07 -5.71 -7.32
C LYS A 31 1.87 -4.38 -6.59
N ILE A 32 1.47 -4.40 -5.32
CA ILE A 32 1.20 -3.20 -4.52
C ILE A 32 2.48 -2.37 -4.30
N ILE A 33 3.61 -3.01 -4.01
CA ILE A 33 4.90 -2.31 -3.86
C ILE A 33 5.28 -1.56 -5.14
N THR A 34 5.10 -2.22 -6.29
CA THR A 34 5.42 -1.64 -7.61
C THR A 34 4.47 -0.50 -7.95
N GLU A 35 3.17 -0.70 -7.78
CA GLU A 35 2.14 0.29 -8.11
C GLU A 35 2.22 1.57 -7.26
N LEU A 36 2.70 1.46 -6.02
CA LEU A 36 2.89 2.60 -5.12
C LEU A 36 4.29 3.25 -5.23
N ASN A 37 5.17 2.72 -6.08
CA ASN A 37 6.58 3.09 -6.14
C ASN A 37 7.26 3.00 -4.75
N LEU A 38 7.04 1.90 -4.04
CA LEU A 38 7.65 1.61 -2.74
C LEU A 38 8.85 0.65 -2.85
N THR A 39 9.30 0.32 -4.06
CA THR A 39 10.35 -0.68 -4.30
C THR A 39 11.64 -0.41 -3.52
N VAL A 40 12.06 0.86 -3.42
CA VAL A 40 13.26 1.27 -2.67
C VAL A 40 13.06 1.10 -1.15
N ASP A 41 11.85 1.40 -0.67
CA ASP A 41 11.51 1.36 0.74
C ASP A 41 11.03 -0.03 1.20
N ALA A 42 10.76 -0.97 0.28
CA ALA A 42 10.06 -2.22 0.55
C ALA A 42 10.68 -3.06 1.68
N ASN A 43 12.01 -3.09 1.76
CA ASN A 43 12.79 -3.81 2.76
C ASN A 43 13.32 -2.89 3.88
N VAL A 44 12.91 -1.63 3.89
CA VAL A 44 13.21 -0.67 4.95
C VAL A 44 12.15 -0.80 6.04
N MET A 45 12.56 -0.61 7.29
CA MET A 45 11.64 -0.62 8.43
C MET A 45 10.63 0.53 8.31
N THR A 46 9.34 0.23 8.50
CA THR A 46 8.24 1.20 8.33
C THR A 46 8.36 2.45 9.23
N HIS A 47 9.07 2.37 10.36
CA HIS A 47 9.31 3.55 11.19
C HIS A 47 10.23 4.58 10.53
N LYS A 48 11.17 4.13 9.68
CA LYS A 48 12.12 4.97 8.94
C LYS A 48 11.53 5.61 7.68
N TYR A 49 10.30 5.22 7.31
CA TYR A 49 9.65 5.77 6.13
C TYR A 49 9.44 7.28 6.27
N SER A 50 9.64 7.97 5.14
CA SER A 50 9.19 9.36 4.98
C SER A 50 7.67 9.45 5.20
N HIS A 51 7.16 10.65 5.47
CA HIS A 51 5.71 10.86 5.58
C HIS A 51 4.97 10.40 4.31
N ALA A 52 5.55 10.67 3.12
CA ALA A 52 5.01 10.23 1.84
C ALA A 52 4.96 8.69 1.73
N SER A 53 6.06 8.01 2.05
CA SER A 53 6.14 6.55 2.01
C SER A 53 5.19 5.91 3.03
N LYS A 54 5.00 6.51 4.22
CA LYS A 54 4.00 6.06 5.21
C LYS A 54 2.58 6.16 4.66
N ARG A 55 2.26 7.25 3.94
CA ARG A 55 0.93 7.42 3.34
C ARG A 55 0.68 6.41 2.22
N LYS A 56 1.65 6.25 1.31
CA LYS A 56 1.62 5.21 0.26
C LYS A 56 1.40 3.84 0.86
N MET A 57 2.17 3.51 1.90
CA MET A 57 2.06 2.24 2.60
C MET A 57 0.69 2.04 3.24
N SER A 58 0.08 3.08 3.84
CA SER A 58 -1.30 3.02 4.35
C SER A 58 -2.31 2.72 3.25
N VAL A 59 -2.14 3.30 2.05
CA VAL A 59 -2.98 3.00 0.88
C VAL A 59 -2.77 1.54 0.46
N GLY A 60 -1.52 1.08 0.37
CA GLY A 60 -1.21 -0.30 0.02
C GLY A 60 -1.85 -1.32 0.97
N MET A 61 -1.79 -1.07 2.28
CA MET A 61 -2.45 -1.90 3.29
C MET A 61 -3.97 -1.95 3.11
N ALA A 62 -4.58 -0.84 2.70
CA ALA A 62 -6.02 -0.77 2.45
C ALA A 62 -6.43 -1.48 1.16
N LEU A 63 -5.53 -1.53 0.18
CA LEU A 63 -5.75 -2.22 -1.11
C LEU A 63 -5.48 -3.74 -1.05
N MET A 64 -4.75 -4.22 -0.04
CA MET A 64 -4.53 -5.64 0.15
C MET A 64 -5.86 -6.41 0.23
N GLY A 65 -5.99 -7.45 -0.60
CA GLY A 65 -7.18 -8.31 -0.62
C GLY A 65 -8.33 -7.81 -1.50
N HIS A 66 -8.08 -6.83 -2.38
CA HIS A 66 -9.04 -6.34 -3.39
C HIS A 66 -10.43 -6.03 -2.78
N PRO A 67 -10.52 -5.08 -1.84
CA PRO A 67 -11.79 -4.79 -1.20
C PRO A 67 -12.80 -4.23 -2.21
N LYS A 68 -14.05 -4.70 -2.13
CA LYS A 68 -15.17 -4.16 -2.93
C LYS A 68 -15.50 -2.70 -2.61
N VAL A 69 -15.18 -2.27 -1.39
CA VAL A 69 -15.41 -0.90 -0.91
C VAL A 69 -14.17 -0.44 -0.14
N LEU A 70 -13.61 0.68 -0.54
CA LEU A 70 -12.45 1.31 0.08
C LEU A 70 -12.86 2.66 0.67
N LEU A 71 -12.76 2.79 2.00
CA LEU A 71 -12.96 4.05 2.69
C LEU A 71 -11.59 4.58 3.13
N MET A 72 -11.25 5.80 2.72
CA MET A 72 -10.01 6.47 3.10
C MET A 72 -10.34 7.85 3.62
N ASP A 73 -9.95 8.11 4.87
CA ASP A 73 -10.04 9.46 5.43
C ASP A 73 -8.78 10.25 5.09
N GLU A 74 -8.97 11.38 4.42
CA GLU A 74 -7.93 12.33 4.00
C GLU A 74 -6.71 11.76 3.23
N PRO A 75 -6.85 10.87 2.22
CA PRO A 75 -5.73 10.07 1.67
C PRO A 75 -4.52 10.89 1.16
N THR A 76 -4.73 12.15 0.77
CA THR A 76 -3.71 13.03 0.18
C THR A 76 -3.25 14.18 1.08
N LEU A 77 -3.79 14.31 2.29
CA LEU A 77 -3.49 15.47 3.14
C LEU A 77 -2.04 15.44 3.65
N GLY A 78 -1.33 16.56 3.49
CA GLY A 78 0.09 16.68 3.86
C GLY A 78 1.09 16.03 2.87
N LEU A 79 0.63 15.60 1.69
CA LEU A 79 1.49 15.14 0.60
C LEU A 79 1.74 16.24 -0.42
N ASP A 80 2.88 16.19 -1.09
CA ASP A 80 3.13 17.03 -2.26
C ASP A 80 2.18 16.67 -3.43
N VAL A 81 2.06 17.60 -4.39
CA VAL A 81 1.13 17.47 -5.53
C VAL A 81 1.43 16.23 -6.37
N ALA A 82 2.70 15.86 -6.55
CA ALA A 82 3.08 14.73 -7.37
C ALA A 82 2.69 13.40 -6.69
N THR A 83 3.00 13.25 -5.40
CA THR A 83 2.62 12.06 -4.63
C THR A 83 1.10 11.89 -4.56
N SER A 84 0.37 12.98 -4.34
CA SER A 84 -1.10 12.97 -4.33
C SER A 84 -1.68 12.47 -5.66
N ARG A 85 -1.15 12.97 -6.79
CA ARG A 85 -1.55 12.52 -8.13
C ARG A 85 -1.24 11.04 -8.37
N GLN A 86 -0.10 10.54 -7.89
CA GLN A 86 0.25 9.12 -8.01
C GLN A 86 -0.77 8.23 -7.29
N ILE A 87 -1.13 8.58 -6.04
CA ILE A 87 -2.14 7.85 -5.28
C ILE A 87 -3.48 7.89 -6.00
N TRP A 88 -3.93 9.06 -6.46
CA TRP A 88 -5.17 9.18 -7.22
C TRP A 88 -5.17 8.35 -8.50
N LYS A 89 -4.08 8.36 -9.27
CA LYS A 89 -3.97 7.56 -10.49
C LYS A 89 -4.08 6.05 -10.19
N LEU A 90 -3.48 5.59 -9.10
CA LEU A 90 -3.60 4.20 -8.67
C LEU A 90 -5.04 3.85 -8.28
N LEU A 91 -5.69 4.70 -7.48
CA LEU A 91 -7.08 4.48 -7.05
C LEU A 91 -8.05 4.46 -8.24
N THR A 92 -7.87 5.38 -9.19
CA THR A 92 -8.65 5.41 -10.43
C THR A 92 -8.45 4.15 -11.25
N LYS A 93 -7.19 3.70 -11.43
CA LYS A 93 -6.87 2.45 -12.14
C LYS A 93 -7.56 1.26 -11.49
N LEU A 94 -7.49 1.14 -10.16
CA LEU A 94 -8.10 0.02 -9.44
C LEU A 94 -9.63 0.04 -9.48
N ARG A 95 -10.24 1.23 -9.51
CA ARG A 95 -11.68 1.38 -9.74
C ARG A 95 -12.07 0.88 -11.13
N ASP A 96 -11.27 1.16 -12.15
CA ASP A 96 -11.58 0.81 -13.54
C ASP A 96 -11.29 -0.69 -13.84
N GLU A 97 -10.53 -1.38 -12.99
CA GLU A 97 -10.27 -2.84 -13.04
C GLU A 97 -11.38 -3.70 -12.38
N GLY A 98 -12.39 -3.08 -11.74
CA GLY A 98 -13.50 -3.74 -11.04
C GLY A 98 -14.88 -3.38 -11.57
#